data_AF-A0A2E1TJK4-F1
#
_entry.id   AF-A0A2E1TJK4-F1
#
_cell.length_a   1.000
_cell.length_b   1.000
_cell.length_c   1.000
_cell.angle_alpha   90.00
_cell.angle_beta   90.00
_cell.angle_gamma   90.00
#
_symmetry.space_group_name_H-M   'P 1'
#
loop_
_entity.id
_entity.type
_entity.pdbx_description
1 polymer ?
#
loop_
_entity_poly.entity_id
_entity_poly.type
_entity_poly.pdbx_seq_one_letter_code
_entity_poly.pdbx_strand_id
1 'polypeptide(L)'
;MPSSYTPLGVELMVTGEQAGLWGDKTNTNLNILSQILGGFKAQAVNGTGDTAIAVSDGSTGATIAHRIIELTGTITGNITVSIALDVENFYIIKNSTSGAFSVEFQYTSGSGSSVTFSSTDKGTKFVYAKADDGTNPNIVDVFAEFSQINLVNRNELRFEDATGGQYIGLRAAATVGSSFTLNLPTADATSSGQALVSDSSGNLSFADAGISTGKAIAMAMIFG
;
A
#
# COMPACT_ATOMS: atom_id res chain seq x y z
N MET A 1 0.77 -41.80 -15.68
CA MET A 1 1.79 -40.96 -15.02
C MET A 1 1.06 -39.88 -14.25
N PRO A 2 1.58 -39.45 -13.08
CA PRO A 2 0.98 -38.36 -12.32
C PRO A 2 1.12 -37.04 -13.10
N SER A 3 0.04 -36.26 -13.18
CA SER A 3 0.04 -34.93 -13.80
C SER A 3 1.05 -34.00 -13.13
N SER A 4 1.63 -33.07 -13.90
CA SER A 4 2.53 -32.03 -13.42
C SER A 4 1.87 -30.66 -13.56
N TYR A 5 2.15 -29.72 -12.65
CA TYR A 5 1.50 -28.41 -12.60
C TYR A 5 2.52 -27.28 -12.45
N THR A 6 2.17 -26.09 -12.93
CA THR A 6 2.87 -24.86 -12.55
C THR A 6 2.51 -24.47 -11.10
N PRO A 7 3.27 -23.59 -10.43
CA PRO A 7 2.91 -23.09 -9.10
C PRO A 7 1.55 -22.36 -9.03
N LEU A 8 0.98 -21.99 -10.19
CA LEU A 8 -0.34 -21.38 -10.30
C LEU A 8 -1.43 -22.39 -10.72
N GLY A 9 -1.13 -23.69 -10.64
CA GLY A 9 -2.07 -24.79 -10.89
C GLY A 9 -2.35 -25.11 -12.36
N VAL A 10 -1.61 -24.54 -13.31
CA VAL A 10 -1.77 -24.88 -14.75
C VAL A 10 -1.18 -26.27 -15.01
N GLU A 11 -1.96 -27.19 -15.56
CA GLU A 11 -1.50 -28.54 -15.88
C GLU A 11 -0.55 -28.54 -17.09
N LEU A 12 0.62 -29.17 -16.94
CA LEU A 12 1.60 -29.32 -18.00
C LEU A 12 1.28 -30.56 -18.84
N MET A 13 1.13 -30.37 -20.15
CA MET A 13 0.86 -31.47 -21.09
C MET A 13 2.16 -32.12 -21.55
N VAL A 14 2.30 -33.42 -21.29
CA VAL A 14 3.44 -34.23 -21.75
C VAL A 14 3.03 -35.08 -22.96
N THR A 15 3.96 -35.29 -23.90
CA THR A 15 3.71 -36.11 -25.09
C THR A 15 3.27 -37.53 -24.71
N GLY A 16 2.13 -37.97 -25.23
CA GLY A 16 1.58 -39.31 -24.99
C GLY A 16 0.72 -39.44 -23.73
N GLU A 17 0.68 -38.44 -22.85
CA GLU A 17 -0.26 -38.40 -21.71
C GLU A 17 -1.62 -37.78 -22.09
N GLN A 18 -2.63 -38.05 -21.26
CA GLN A 18 -3.97 -37.44 -21.35
C GLN A 18 -4.64 -37.61 -22.72
N ALA A 19 -4.31 -38.68 -23.46
CA ALA A 19 -4.85 -38.96 -24.79
C ALA A 19 -6.39 -39.04 -24.74
N GLY A 20 -7.06 -38.31 -25.64
CA GLY A 20 -8.53 -38.19 -25.65
C GLY A 20 -9.10 -37.15 -24.67
N LEU A 21 -8.29 -36.57 -23.78
CA LEU A 21 -8.69 -35.57 -22.79
C LEU A 21 -8.09 -34.18 -23.05
N TRP A 22 -7.29 -34.02 -24.11
CA TRP A 22 -6.60 -32.78 -24.46
C TRP A 22 -7.54 -31.57 -24.59
N GLY A 23 -8.75 -31.77 -25.14
CA GLY A 23 -9.74 -30.69 -25.27
C GLY A 23 -10.12 -30.12 -23.90
N ASP A 24 -10.50 -30.98 -22.97
CA ASP A 24 -10.91 -30.59 -21.62
C ASP A 24 -9.76 -29.99 -20.82
N LYS A 25 -8.57 -30.59 -20.90
CA LYS A 25 -7.36 -30.11 -20.23
C LYS A 25 -6.91 -28.75 -20.75
N THR A 26 -6.91 -28.57 -22.07
CA THR A 26 -6.56 -27.28 -22.69
C THR A 26 -7.56 -26.21 -22.28
N ASN A 27 -8.86 -26.49 -22.34
CA ASN A 27 -9.89 -25.55 -21.92
C ASN A 27 -9.76 -25.19 -20.43
N THR A 28 -9.46 -26.16 -19.58
CA THR A 28 -9.23 -25.92 -18.14
C THR A 28 -8.02 -25.01 -17.92
N ASN A 29 -6.89 -25.29 -18.58
CA ASN A 29 -5.69 -24.46 -18.50
C ASN A 29 -5.92 -23.03 -19.01
N LEU A 30 -6.65 -22.88 -20.12
CA LEU A 30 -7.04 -21.56 -20.64
C LEU A 30 -7.92 -20.81 -19.64
N ASN A 31 -8.83 -21.49 -18.94
CA ASN A 31 -9.63 -20.88 -17.88
C ASN A 31 -8.80 -20.49 -16.65
N ILE A 32 -7.79 -21.29 -16.27
CA ILE A 32 -6.85 -20.94 -15.19
C ILE A 32 -6.04 -19.71 -15.58
N LEU A 33 -5.52 -19.66 -16.81
CA LEU A 33 -4.84 -18.47 -17.34
C LEU A 33 -5.78 -17.25 -17.35
N SER A 34 -7.05 -17.45 -17.72
CA SER A 34 -8.05 -16.39 -17.67
C SER A 34 -8.31 -15.86 -16.26
N GLN A 35 -8.20 -16.68 -15.21
CA GLN A 35 -8.33 -16.21 -13.81
C GLN A 35 -7.16 -15.31 -13.40
N ILE A 36 -5.95 -15.66 -13.84
CA ILE A 36 -4.75 -14.86 -13.63
C ILE A 36 -4.88 -13.48 -14.29
N LEU A 37 -5.52 -13.42 -15.46
CA LEU A 37 -5.68 -12.18 -16.24
C LEU A 37 -6.93 -11.36 -15.88
N GLY A 38 -8.07 -12.02 -15.68
CA GLY A 38 -9.37 -11.40 -15.32
C GLY A 38 -9.44 -10.96 -13.85
N GLY A 39 -8.58 -11.52 -13.01
CA GLY A 39 -8.02 -10.85 -11.85
C GLY A 39 -8.89 -10.79 -10.60
N PHE A 40 -10.23 -10.79 -10.64
CA PHE A 40 -11.05 -10.56 -9.44
C PHE A 40 -11.65 -11.84 -8.82
N LYS A 41 -11.54 -11.98 -7.49
CA LYS A 41 -12.27 -12.99 -6.71
C LYS A 41 -12.59 -12.49 -5.30
N ALA A 42 -13.81 -12.75 -4.83
CA ALA A 42 -14.16 -12.60 -3.43
C ALA A 42 -13.83 -13.87 -2.64
N GLN A 43 -13.19 -13.70 -1.49
CA GLN A 43 -12.83 -14.75 -0.53
C GLN A 43 -13.57 -14.48 0.78
N ALA A 44 -14.45 -15.39 1.18
CA ALA A 44 -15.00 -15.35 2.52
C ALA A 44 -13.89 -15.74 3.52
N VAL A 45 -13.72 -14.95 4.57
CA VAL A 45 -12.80 -15.24 5.67
C VAL A 45 -13.55 -15.86 6.86
N ASN A 46 -12.81 -16.62 7.65
CA ASN A 46 -13.29 -17.14 8.92
C ASN A 46 -13.53 -15.98 9.90
N GLY A 47 -14.51 -16.12 10.79
CA GLY A 47 -14.80 -15.09 11.80
C GLY A 47 -13.69 -14.91 12.85
N THR A 48 -12.88 -15.95 13.04
CA THR A 48 -11.72 -16.01 13.96
C THR A 48 -10.67 -16.97 13.40
N GLY A 49 -9.40 -16.78 13.75
CA GLY A 49 -8.32 -17.70 13.36
C GLY A 49 -7.86 -17.51 11.91
N ASP A 50 -7.33 -18.57 11.29
CA ASP A 50 -6.75 -18.51 9.95
C ASP A 50 -7.74 -18.85 8.85
N THR A 51 -7.65 -18.15 7.72
CA THR A 51 -8.27 -18.49 6.43
C THR A 51 -7.17 -18.79 5.42
N ALA A 52 -6.82 -20.05 5.24
CA ALA A 52 -5.86 -20.45 4.22
C ALA A 52 -6.45 -20.30 2.80
N ILE A 53 -5.76 -19.55 1.95
CA ILE A 53 -6.02 -19.48 0.52
C ILE A 53 -5.10 -20.47 -0.19
N ALA A 54 -5.62 -21.68 -0.42
CA ALA A 54 -4.86 -22.78 -0.99
C ALA A 54 -4.70 -22.70 -2.52
N VAL A 55 -3.61 -23.30 -3.00
CA VAL A 55 -3.43 -23.69 -4.41
C VAL A 55 -4.38 -24.85 -4.73
N SER A 56 -4.94 -24.86 -5.94
CA SER A 56 -5.85 -25.93 -6.39
C SER A 56 -5.46 -26.40 -7.78
N ASP A 57 -4.55 -27.38 -7.82
CA ASP A 57 -3.90 -27.86 -9.03
C ASP A 57 -4.88 -28.41 -10.06
N GLY A 58 -4.74 -27.96 -11.32
CA GLY A 58 -5.54 -28.43 -12.45
C GLY A 58 -7.02 -28.07 -12.35
N SER A 59 -7.38 -27.11 -11.52
CA SER A 59 -8.78 -26.73 -11.29
C SER A 59 -8.97 -25.21 -11.35
N THR A 60 -10.20 -24.81 -11.65
CA THR A 60 -10.59 -23.41 -11.75
C THR A 60 -11.10 -22.87 -10.41
N GLY A 61 -10.95 -21.57 -10.19
CA GLY A 61 -11.60 -20.85 -9.10
C GLY A 61 -10.78 -20.73 -7.83
N ALA A 62 -9.52 -21.18 -7.81
CA ALA A 62 -8.59 -20.94 -6.72
C ALA A 62 -8.39 -19.43 -6.53
N THR A 63 -8.77 -18.89 -5.38
CA THR A 63 -8.64 -17.46 -5.08
C THR A 63 -7.19 -16.99 -5.26
N ILE A 64 -6.21 -17.82 -4.88
CA ILE A 64 -4.77 -17.48 -4.98
C ILE A 64 -4.28 -17.23 -6.42
N ALA A 65 -5.00 -17.72 -7.43
CA ALA A 65 -4.67 -17.50 -8.84
C ALA A 65 -5.10 -16.11 -9.35
N HIS A 66 -5.90 -15.37 -8.58
CA HIS A 66 -6.46 -14.07 -8.96
C HIS A 66 -5.56 -12.92 -8.44
N ARG A 67 -5.46 -11.82 -9.20
CA ARG A 67 -4.61 -10.66 -8.86
C ARG A 67 -5.29 -9.62 -7.96
N ILE A 68 -6.60 -9.73 -7.80
CA ILE A 68 -7.46 -8.86 -7.02
C ILE A 68 -8.31 -9.77 -6.13
N ILE A 69 -8.11 -9.69 -4.83
CA ILE A 69 -8.80 -10.51 -3.84
C ILE A 69 -9.59 -9.60 -2.91
N GLU A 70 -10.90 -9.79 -2.84
CA GLU A 70 -11.76 -9.11 -1.86
C GLU A 70 -12.02 -10.02 -0.68
N LEU A 71 -11.50 -9.67 0.49
CA LEU A 71 -11.75 -10.39 1.73
C LEU A 71 -13.11 -9.95 2.28
N THR A 72 -14.01 -10.91 2.50
CA THR A 72 -15.41 -10.65 2.86
C THR A 72 -15.82 -11.49 4.06
N GLY A 73 -16.89 -11.09 4.74
CA GLY A 73 -17.41 -11.81 5.92
C GLY A 73 -17.34 -10.96 7.19
N THR A 74 -17.93 -11.47 8.27
CA THR A 74 -17.93 -10.81 9.57
C THR A 74 -16.88 -11.46 10.46
N ILE A 75 -15.94 -10.66 10.94
CA ILE A 75 -14.89 -11.08 11.87
C ILE A 75 -15.25 -10.66 13.30
N THR A 76 -15.02 -11.57 14.24
CA THR A 76 -15.30 -11.41 15.68
C THR A 76 -14.03 -11.49 16.52
N GLY A 77 -12.87 -11.63 15.88
CA GLY A 77 -11.55 -11.52 16.46
C GLY A 77 -10.52 -11.17 15.38
N ASN A 78 -9.26 -10.99 15.78
CA ASN A 78 -8.17 -10.86 14.83
C ASN A 78 -8.03 -12.15 14.02
N ILE A 79 -7.83 -12.02 12.72
CA ILE A 79 -7.70 -13.16 11.81
C ILE A 79 -6.43 -13.07 10.98
N THR A 80 -6.01 -14.22 10.49
CA THR A 80 -4.98 -14.33 9.47
C THR A 80 -5.62 -14.85 8.18
N VAL A 81 -5.04 -14.46 7.05
CA VAL A 81 -5.34 -14.98 5.73
C VAL A 81 -4.02 -15.46 5.16
N SER A 82 -3.85 -16.77 5.00
CA SER A 82 -2.55 -17.37 4.74
C SER A 82 -2.40 -17.93 3.32
N ILE A 83 -1.18 -17.90 2.79
CA ILE A 83 -0.79 -18.50 1.51
C ILE A 83 0.38 -19.47 1.69
N ALA A 84 0.54 -20.44 0.78
CA ALA A 84 1.62 -21.43 0.85
C ALA A 84 3.00 -20.79 0.68
N LEU A 85 4.04 -21.36 1.34
CA LEU A 85 5.39 -20.79 1.46
C LEU A 85 6.09 -20.51 0.11
N ASP A 86 5.71 -21.24 -0.92
CA ASP A 86 6.29 -21.21 -2.26
C ASP A 86 5.55 -20.28 -3.24
N VAL A 87 4.49 -19.60 -2.77
CA VAL A 87 3.76 -18.64 -3.60
C VAL A 87 4.60 -17.39 -3.86
N GLU A 88 4.99 -17.20 -5.12
CA GLU A 88 5.70 -15.99 -5.59
C GLU A 88 4.80 -15.20 -6.55
N ASN A 89 4.15 -14.14 -6.06
CA ASN A 89 3.31 -13.30 -6.90
C ASN A 89 2.84 -11.97 -6.29
N PHE A 90 2.12 -11.16 -7.07
CA PHE A 90 1.50 -9.92 -6.61
C PHE A 90 -0.03 -10.00 -6.51
N TYR A 91 -0.58 -9.18 -5.61
CA TYR A 91 -2.01 -9.11 -5.27
C TYR A 91 -2.44 -7.70 -4.88
N ILE A 92 -3.61 -7.28 -5.36
CA ILE A 92 -4.38 -6.16 -4.81
C ILE A 92 -5.43 -6.76 -3.88
N ILE A 93 -5.33 -6.49 -2.59
CA ILE A 93 -6.20 -7.10 -1.58
C ILE A 93 -7.08 -6.01 -0.99
N LYS A 94 -8.40 -6.20 -1.05
CA LYS A 94 -9.40 -5.30 -0.46
C LYS A 94 -9.97 -5.93 0.80
N ASN A 95 -9.92 -5.21 1.92
CA ASN A 95 -10.54 -5.66 3.17
C ASN A 95 -11.99 -5.16 3.26
N SER A 96 -12.94 -5.99 2.82
CA SER A 96 -14.38 -5.74 2.94
C SER A 96 -15.02 -6.49 4.11
N THR A 97 -14.22 -6.89 5.11
CA THR A 97 -14.75 -7.52 6.32
C THR A 97 -15.54 -6.54 7.19
N SER A 98 -16.56 -7.02 7.88
CA SER A 98 -17.22 -6.28 8.95
C SER A 98 -16.68 -6.69 10.33
N GLY A 99 -16.70 -5.77 11.30
CA GLY A 99 -16.05 -5.93 12.60
C GLY A 99 -14.76 -5.10 12.72
N ALA A 100 -14.39 -4.74 13.95
CA ALA A 100 -13.27 -3.86 14.26
C ALA A 100 -12.04 -4.65 14.75
N PHE A 101 -11.54 -5.56 13.92
CA PHE A 101 -10.41 -6.44 14.21
C PHE A 101 -9.43 -6.45 13.04
N SER A 102 -8.17 -6.81 13.33
CA SER A 102 -7.13 -6.83 12.30
C SER A 102 -7.29 -8.04 11.36
N VAL A 103 -6.84 -7.85 10.12
CA VAL A 103 -6.69 -8.91 9.13
C VAL A 103 -5.25 -8.92 8.68
N GLU A 104 -4.53 -10.00 8.98
CA GLU A 104 -3.13 -10.16 8.60
C GLU A 104 -3.01 -11.09 7.40
N PHE A 105 -2.45 -10.60 6.31
CA PHE A 105 -2.10 -11.41 5.15
C PHE A 105 -0.65 -11.89 5.29
N GLN A 106 -0.46 -13.21 5.32
CA GLN A 106 0.81 -13.84 5.66
C GLN A 106 1.03 -15.15 4.91
N TYR A 107 2.21 -15.74 5.06
CA TYR A 107 2.40 -17.14 4.71
C TYR A 107 1.89 -18.08 5.82
N THR A 108 1.52 -19.32 5.45
CA THR A 108 0.95 -20.33 6.35
C THR A 108 1.89 -20.75 7.49
N SER A 109 3.19 -20.48 7.38
CA SER A 109 4.14 -20.63 8.49
C SER A 109 5.33 -19.69 8.32
N GLY A 110 6.13 -19.56 9.38
CA GLY A 110 7.35 -18.77 9.40
C GLY A 110 7.22 -17.46 10.15
N SER A 111 8.36 -16.79 10.33
CA SER A 111 8.49 -15.47 10.96
C SER A 111 8.88 -14.37 9.97
N GLY A 112 8.65 -14.60 8.67
CA GLY A 112 8.85 -13.57 7.65
C GLY A 112 7.83 -12.45 7.78
N SER A 113 8.07 -11.34 7.09
CA SER A 113 7.19 -10.18 7.12
C SER A 113 5.81 -10.50 6.56
N SER A 114 4.79 -9.92 7.18
CA SER A 114 3.38 -9.99 6.79
C SER A 114 2.83 -8.59 6.53
N VAL A 115 1.62 -8.53 5.98
CA VAL A 115 0.92 -7.26 5.74
C VAL A 115 -0.39 -7.25 6.52
N THR A 116 -0.53 -6.30 7.44
CA THR A 116 -1.71 -6.19 8.31
C THR A 116 -2.60 -5.02 7.91
N PHE A 117 -3.89 -5.30 7.72
CA PHE A 117 -4.94 -4.30 7.80
C PHE A 117 -5.26 -4.09 9.29
N SER A 118 -5.11 -2.86 9.77
CA SER A 118 -5.46 -2.50 11.15
C SER A 118 -6.96 -2.70 11.42
N SER A 119 -7.36 -2.65 12.69
CA SER A 119 -8.74 -2.96 13.13
C SER A 119 -9.83 -2.19 12.39
N THR A 120 -9.55 -0.95 12.00
CA THR A 120 -10.48 -0.08 11.25
C THR A 120 -10.10 0.11 9.79
N ASP A 121 -8.99 -0.49 9.32
CA ASP A 121 -8.56 -0.39 7.93
C ASP A 121 -9.39 -1.35 7.05
N LYS A 122 -10.41 -0.79 6.40
CA LYS A 122 -11.23 -1.46 5.37
C LYS A 122 -10.84 -1.05 3.95
N GLY A 123 -9.58 -0.63 3.80
CA GLY A 123 -9.02 -0.16 2.55
C GLY A 123 -8.54 -1.29 1.64
N THR A 124 -7.73 -0.88 0.67
CA THR A 124 -7.09 -1.76 -0.31
C THR A 124 -5.58 -1.62 -0.17
N LYS A 125 -4.88 -2.76 -0.20
CA LYS A 125 -3.41 -2.82 -0.22
C LYS A 125 -2.92 -3.47 -1.50
N PHE A 126 -1.78 -3.02 -2.00
CA PHE A 126 -1.07 -3.69 -3.08
C PHE A 126 0.15 -4.38 -2.49
N VAL A 127 0.20 -5.71 -2.61
CA VAL A 127 1.24 -6.53 -1.99
C VAL A 127 1.91 -7.44 -3.01
N TYR A 128 3.13 -7.87 -2.69
CA TYR A 128 3.75 -9.01 -3.38
C TYR A 128 4.39 -9.98 -2.38
N ALA A 129 4.23 -11.25 -2.68
CA ALA A 129 4.72 -12.42 -1.98
C ALA A 129 6.03 -12.86 -2.65
N LYS A 130 7.13 -12.92 -1.87
CA LYS A 130 8.49 -13.11 -2.42
C LYS A 130 8.98 -14.55 -2.53
N ALA A 131 8.45 -15.48 -1.72
CA ALA A 131 9.00 -16.82 -1.53
C ALA A 131 10.53 -16.85 -1.33
N ASP A 132 11.10 -15.81 -0.70
CA ASP A 132 12.55 -15.56 -0.65
C ASP A 132 13.29 -16.37 0.43
N ASP A 133 12.55 -17.12 1.24
CA ASP A 133 13.07 -18.06 2.23
C ASP A 133 12.13 -19.27 2.29
N GLY A 134 12.68 -20.49 2.38
CA GLY A 134 11.90 -21.72 2.37
C GLY A 134 11.13 -22.00 3.66
N THR A 135 11.33 -21.21 4.73
CA THR A 135 10.66 -21.35 6.03
C THR A 135 9.98 -20.05 6.46
N ASN A 136 10.62 -18.90 6.21
CA ASN A 136 10.21 -17.58 6.67
C ASN A 136 10.11 -16.55 5.51
N PRO A 137 9.36 -16.86 4.44
CA PRO A 137 9.25 -15.96 3.29
C PRO A 137 8.51 -14.66 3.65
N ASN A 138 8.80 -13.60 2.91
CA ASN A 138 8.30 -12.26 3.19
C ASN A 138 7.17 -11.85 2.23
N ILE A 139 6.20 -11.11 2.76
CA ILE A 139 5.21 -10.34 2.02
C ILE A 139 5.50 -8.86 2.22
N VAL A 140 5.45 -8.09 1.13
CA VAL A 140 5.72 -6.66 1.13
C VAL A 140 4.48 -5.89 0.68
N ASP A 141 4.09 -4.88 1.44
CA ASP A 141 3.13 -3.84 1.02
C ASP A 141 3.89 -2.80 0.18
N VAL A 142 3.53 -2.70 -1.11
CA VAL A 142 4.22 -1.86 -2.10
C VAL A 142 4.27 -0.40 -1.66
N PHE A 143 3.24 0.08 -0.97
CA PHE A 143 3.15 1.48 -0.57
C PHE A 143 3.76 1.76 0.81
N ALA A 144 4.00 0.73 1.63
CA ALA A 144 4.65 0.91 2.93
C ALA A 144 6.12 1.39 2.78
N GLU A 145 6.75 1.10 1.65
CA GLU A 145 8.13 1.50 1.35
C GLU A 145 8.26 2.93 0.80
N PHE A 146 7.14 3.64 0.59
CA PHE A 146 7.18 5.03 0.09
C PHE A 146 7.61 5.98 1.20
N SER A 147 8.87 6.42 1.15
CA SER A 147 9.50 7.25 2.19
C SER A 147 9.55 8.75 1.87
N GLN A 148 9.48 9.13 0.58
CA GLN A 148 9.63 10.52 0.15
C GLN A 148 8.85 10.82 -1.13
N ILE A 149 8.38 12.08 -1.24
CA ILE A 149 7.91 12.67 -2.50
C ILE A 149 9.03 13.56 -3.06
N ASN A 150 9.60 13.20 -4.21
CA ASN A 150 10.56 14.03 -4.94
C ASN A 150 9.92 14.54 -6.25
N LEU A 151 9.73 15.84 -6.35
CA LEU A 151 9.10 16.50 -7.50
C LEU A 151 10.17 17.03 -8.45
N VAL A 152 10.45 16.29 -9.53
CA VAL A 152 11.41 16.70 -10.56
C VAL A 152 10.85 17.82 -11.46
N ASN A 153 11.72 18.47 -12.25
CA ASN A 153 11.35 19.53 -13.22
C ASN A 153 10.68 20.78 -12.61
N ARG A 154 10.88 21.06 -11.31
CA ARG A 154 10.20 22.15 -10.57
C ARG A 154 8.68 22.05 -10.58
N ASN A 155 8.15 20.84 -10.62
CA ASN A 155 6.74 20.61 -10.32
C ASN A 155 6.42 21.10 -8.90
N GLU A 156 5.19 21.57 -8.70
CA GLU A 156 4.71 22.04 -7.40
C GLU A 156 3.97 20.94 -6.65
N LEU A 157 3.99 21.00 -5.32
CA LEU A 157 2.98 20.34 -4.51
C LEU A 157 1.73 21.25 -4.50
N ARG A 158 0.60 20.73 -4.99
CA ARG A 158 -0.62 21.51 -5.20
C ARG A 158 -1.71 21.14 -4.21
N PHE A 159 -2.35 22.16 -3.65
CA PHE A 159 -3.58 22.07 -2.85
C PHE A 159 -4.70 22.78 -3.60
N GLU A 160 -5.53 22.02 -4.30
CA GLU A 160 -6.67 22.56 -5.06
C GLU A 160 -7.80 23.00 -4.15
N ASP A 161 -8.54 24.03 -4.57
CA ASP A 161 -9.76 24.43 -3.89
C ASP A 161 -10.95 23.54 -4.28
N ALA A 162 -12.09 23.75 -3.63
CA ALA A 162 -13.30 22.95 -3.88
C ALA A 162 -13.95 23.19 -5.26
N THR A 163 -13.48 24.18 -6.03
CA THR A 163 -14.06 24.54 -7.34
C THR A 163 -13.29 23.93 -8.52
N GLY A 164 -12.11 23.34 -8.25
CA GLY A 164 -11.34 22.57 -9.24
C GLY A 164 -10.60 23.41 -10.28
N GLY A 165 -10.50 24.73 -10.08
CA GLY A 165 -9.80 25.65 -10.99
C GLY A 165 -8.66 26.44 -10.33
N GLN A 166 -8.72 26.66 -9.03
CA GLN A 166 -7.72 27.42 -8.26
C GLN A 166 -6.99 26.51 -7.28
N TYR A 167 -5.78 26.92 -6.89
CA TYR A 167 -4.96 26.16 -5.96
C TYR A 167 -3.93 27.04 -5.25
N ILE A 168 -3.40 26.50 -4.16
CA ILE A 168 -2.18 26.98 -3.51
C ILE A 168 -1.06 25.98 -3.82
N GLY A 169 0.06 26.46 -4.34
CA GLY A 169 1.20 25.64 -4.75
C GLY A 169 2.45 25.93 -3.92
N LEU A 170 3.18 24.88 -3.54
CA LEU A 170 4.53 24.98 -2.98
C LEU A 170 5.54 24.54 -4.04
N ARG A 171 6.46 25.44 -4.41
CA ARG A 171 7.41 25.21 -5.51
C ARG A 171 8.79 25.76 -5.17
N ALA A 172 9.82 25.03 -5.58
CA ALA A 172 11.21 25.48 -5.46
C ALA A 172 11.52 26.66 -6.42
N ALA A 173 12.53 27.45 -6.07
CA ALA A 173 13.08 28.49 -6.95
C ALA A 173 13.63 27.91 -8.26
N ALA A 174 13.87 28.77 -9.25
CA ALA A 174 14.41 28.36 -10.54
C ALA A 174 15.77 27.67 -10.45
N THR A 175 16.61 28.17 -9.55
CA THR A 175 17.90 27.61 -9.20
C THR A 175 18.01 27.64 -7.68
N VAL A 176 18.43 26.53 -7.08
CA VAL A 176 18.75 26.44 -5.66
C VAL A 176 20.25 26.20 -5.53
N GLY A 177 20.98 27.09 -4.85
CA GLY A 177 22.44 27.06 -4.82
C GLY A 177 23.06 25.86 -4.09
N SER A 178 22.32 25.29 -3.13
CA SER A 178 22.63 24.03 -2.46
C SER A 178 21.35 23.42 -1.89
N SER A 179 21.29 22.10 -1.71
CA SER A 179 20.14 21.45 -1.09
C SER A 179 19.95 21.97 0.34
N PHE A 180 18.72 22.35 0.68
CA PHE A 180 18.32 22.72 2.03
C PHE A 180 16.92 22.17 2.31
N THR A 181 16.56 22.02 3.58
CA THR A 181 15.26 21.50 4.03
C THR A 181 14.62 22.52 4.95
N LEU A 182 13.31 22.75 4.76
CA LEU A 182 12.51 23.52 5.72
C LEU A 182 11.92 22.57 6.76
N ASN A 183 12.39 22.65 8.01
CA ASN A 183 11.86 21.88 9.12
C ASN A 183 10.68 22.63 9.73
N LEU A 184 9.52 21.99 9.84
CA LEU A 184 8.34 22.59 10.47
C LEU A 184 8.56 22.81 11.98
N PRO A 185 7.87 23.78 12.59
CA PRO A 185 7.94 24.00 14.04
C PRO A 185 7.52 22.75 14.82
N THR A 186 8.17 22.52 15.97
CA THR A 186 7.83 21.42 16.89
C THR A 186 6.66 21.74 17.84
N ALA A 187 6.24 23.00 17.88
CA ALA A 187 5.13 23.49 18.69
C ALA A 187 4.17 24.31 17.83
N ASP A 188 2.89 24.28 18.20
CA ASP A 188 1.83 25.07 17.55
C ASP A 188 1.97 26.57 17.83
N ALA A 189 1.27 27.39 17.03
CA ALA A 189 1.14 28.81 17.28
C ALA A 189 0.40 29.07 18.60
N THR A 190 0.97 29.89 19.48
CA THR A 190 0.40 30.17 20.80
C THR A 190 -0.62 31.32 20.80
N SER A 191 -0.63 32.12 19.72
CA SER A 191 -1.47 33.31 19.58
C SER A 191 -1.91 33.50 18.13
N SER A 192 -3.09 34.09 17.95
CA SER A 192 -3.52 34.57 16.63
C SER A 192 -2.58 35.66 16.11
N GLY A 193 -2.37 35.71 14.80
CA GLY A 193 -1.50 36.68 14.14
C GLY A 193 -0.02 36.28 14.08
N GLN A 194 0.31 35.00 14.28
CA GLN A 194 1.67 34.49 14.06
C GLN A 194 1.89 34.04 12.61
N ALA A 195 3.13 34.16 12.13
CA ALA A 195 3.61 33.69 10.83
C ALA A 195 4.78 32.71 11.00
N LEU A 196 4.99 31.86 10.00
CA LEU A 196 6.19 31.03 9.92
C LEU A 196 7.38 31.88 9.46
N VAL A 197 8.44 31.87 10.26
CA VAL A 197 9.73 32.50 9.94
C VAL A 197 10.82 31.44 9.91
N SER A 198 11.79 31.59 9.00
CA SER A 198 12.95 30.69 8.88
C SER A 198 14.18 31.28 9.54
N ASP A 199 14.99 30.43 10.17
CA ASP A 199 16.38 30.75 10.47
C ASP A 199 17.29 30.52 9.25
N SER A 200 18.60 30.73 9.40
CA SER A 200 19.61 30.47 8.36
C SER A 200 19.94 28.99 8.15
N SER A 201 19.34 28.09 8.93
CA SER A 201 19.57 26.64 8.90
C SER A 201 18.35 25.87 8.38
N GLY A 202 17.27 26.57 7.98
CA GLY A 202 16.05 25.98 7.46
C GLY A 202 15.04 25.56 8.52
N ASN A 203 15.21 25.92 9.80
CA ASN A 203 14.17 25.66 10.80
C ASN A 203 13.12 26.76 10.76
N LEU A 204 11.86 26.34 10.69
CA LEU A 204 10.71 27.24 10.78
C LEU A 204 10.24 27.35 12.24
N SER A 205 9.79 28.54 12.63
CA SER A 205 9.17 28.81 13.93
C SER A 205 8.01 29.79 13.77
N PHE A 206 7.07 29.79 14.72
CA PHE A 206 6.02 30.82 14.78
C PHE A 206 6.56 32.09 15.43
N ALA A 207 6.36 33.23 14.77
CA ALA A 207 6.67 34.57 15.30
C ALA A 207 5.54 35.54 14.99
N ASP A 208 5.42 36.63 15.75
CA ASP A 208 4.40 37.66 15.50
C ASP A 208 4.51 38.19 14.07
N ALA A 209 3.39 38.17 13.34
CA ALA A 209 3.32 38.74 12.00
C ALA A 209 3.28 40.28 12.08
N GLY A 210 4.11 40.94 11.27
CA GLY A 210 4.14 42.39 11.16
C GLY A 210 5.02 43.10 12.21
N ILE A 211 4.99 44.43 12.21
CA ILE A 211 5.75 45.24 13.19
C ILE A 211 4.90 45.36 14.45
N SER A 212 5.39 44.81 15.57
CA SER A 212 4.83 45.12 16.88
C SER A 212 4.94 46.64 17.11
N THR A 213 3.81 47.31 17.34
CA THR A 213 3.72 48.77 17.57
C THR A 213 4.68 49.26 18.65
N GLY A 214 5.03 48.42 19.64
CA GLY A 214 6.04 48.73 20.66
C GLY A 214 7.45 48.92 20.08
N LYS A 215 7.85 48.11 19.09
CA LYS A 215 9.15 48.27 18.41
C LYS A 215 9.18 49.51 17.52
N ALA A 216 8.07 49.84 16.88
CA ALA A 216 7.96 51.06 16.07
C ALA A 216 8.05 52.34 16.91
N ILE A 217 7.36 52.38 18.07
CA ILE A 217 7.39 53.54 18.98
C ILE A 217 8.79 53.71 19.61
N ALA A 218 9.43 52.61 20.02
CA ALA A 218 10.79 52.67 20.58
C ALA A 218 11.81 53.24 19.59
N MET A 219 11.73 52.89 18.30
CA MET A 219 12.60 53.48 17.28
C MET A 219 12.27 54.96 17.03
N ALA A 220 10.99 55.34 17.01
CA ALA A 220 10.59 56.72 16.84
C ALA A 220 11.06 57.64 17.99
N MET A 221 11.16 57.12 19.21
CA MET A 221 11.67 57.87 20.36
C MET A 221 13.21 58.00 20.41
N ILE A 222 13.94 57.13 19.71
CA ILE A 222 15.42 57.14 19.69
C ILE A 222 15.97 58.06 18.59
N PHE A 223 15.22 58.22 17.49
CA PHE A 223 15.63 59.01 16.32
C PHE A 223 14.80 60.29 16.11
N GLY A 224 13.81 60.55 16.98
CA GLY A 224 12.97 61.75 16.98
C GLY A 224 13.45 62.85 17.91
#